data_AF-A0A2P5HE13-F1
#
_entry.id   AF-A0A2P5HE13-F1
#
_cell.length_a   1.000
_cell.length_b   1.000
_cell.length_c   1.000
_cell.angle_alpha   90.00
_cell.angle_beta   90.00
_cell.angle_gamma   90.00
#
_symmetry.space_group_name_H-M   'P 1'
#
loop_
_entity.id
_entity.type
_entity.pdbx_description
1 polymer ?
#
loop_
_entity_poly.entity_id
_entity_poly.type
_entity_poly.pdbx_seq_one_letter_code
_entity_poly.pdbx_strand_id
1 'polypeptide(L)'
;MMSKNSDSDQDQGVFSEAEAGKAPGLVAVAPSPIDHHPNGSSSQNGRDHGLEDGVNEQNVDDHGGDLVTAAELHDLKRGLTERHLGMLGIAGAIGTGLFLSLGGAIQTGGPLGALLGYAMVGGVVCSVQYALGEVTALLPVSI
;
A
#
# COMPACT_ATOMS: atom_id res chain seq x y z
N MET A 1 -44.38 38.62 24.88
CA MET A 1 -43.06 38.31 24.32
C MET A 1 -42.39 39.62 23.94
N MET A 2 -41.47 40.10 24.78
CA MET A 2 -40.61 41.26 24.52
C MET A 2 -39.30 41.03 25.29
N SER A 3 -38.19 41.18 24.58
CA SER A 3 -36.81 40.87 24.98
C SER A 3 -36.21 41.93 25.93
N LYS A 4 -35.45 41.48 26.94
CA LYS A 4 -34.30 42.13 27.62
C LYS A 4 -33.52 41.03 28.37
N ASN A 5 -32.23 41.09 28.69
CA ASN A 5 -30.98 41.59 28.09
C ASN A 5 -29.87 41.03 29.03
N SER A 6 -28.63 41.00 28.56
CA SER A 6 -27.41 40.50 29.21
C SER A 6 -27.15 40.89 30.67
N ASP A 7 -26.53 39.97 31.41
CA ASP A 7 -25.45 40.13 32.41
C ASP A 7 -24.73 38.76 32.39
N SER A 8 -23.49 38.53 31.93
CA SER A 8 -22.23 39.29 32.05
C SER A 8 -21.91 39.67 33.48
N ASP A 9 -21.53 38.70 34.31
CA ASP A 9 -20.43 38.83 35.30
C ASP A 9 -20.35 37.60 36.21
N GLN A 10 -19.45 36.67 35.88
CA GLN A 10 -18.58 36.08 36.90
C GLN A 10 -17.31 35.53 36.23
N ASP A 11 -16.43 36.47 35.94
CA ASP A 11 -14.98 36.30 36.08
C ASP A 11 -14.64 35.79 37.50
N GLN A 12 -13.40 35.32 37.67
CA GLN A 12 -12.71 34.90 38.90
C GLN A 12 -12.62 33.38 39.09
N GLY A 13 -11.48 32.82 38.66
CA GLY A 13 -11.09 31.49 39.14
C GLY A 13 -9.96 30.83 38.37
N VAL A 14 -8.74 31.25 38.65
CA VAL A 14 -7.52 30.44 38.47
C VAL A 14 -6.94 30.43 37.05
N PHE A 15 -6.44 31.61 36.68
CA PHE A 15 -5.13 31.70 36.06
C PHE A 15 -4.11 31.14 37.06
N SER A 16 -3.63 29.91 36.84
CA SER A 16 -2.43 29.40 37.50
C SER A 16 -1.39 29.15 36.42
N GLU A 17 -0.60 30.19 36.18
CA GLU A 17 0.78 30.03 35.70
C GLU A 17 1.53 29.10 36.67
N ALA A 18 2.27 28.13 36.14
CA ALA A 18 3.64 27.79 36.56
C ALA A 18 4.13 26.53 35.84
N GLU A 19 5.44 26.49 35.61
CA GLU A 19 6.27 25.39 35.12
C GLU A 19 6.20 25.15 33.59
N ALA A 20 6.94 25.91 32.78
CA ALA A 20 8.40 25.95 32.69
C ALA A 20 9.05 24.55 32.55
N GLY A 21 9.59 24.30 31.35
CA GLY A 21 10.83 23.53 31.22
C GLY A 21 10.74 22.01 31.37
N LYS A 22 10.27 21.32 30.34
CA LYS A 22 10.80 19.98 30.03
C LYS A 22 10.98 19.81 28.53
N ALA A 23 12.13 20.29 28.04
CA ALA A 23 12.62 19.88 26.73
C ALA A 23 12.78 18.34 26.75
N PRO A 24 12.23 17.62 25.76
CA PRO A 24 12.54 16.20 25.60
C PRO A 24 14.03 16.08 25.29
N GLY A 25 14.73 15.26 26.08
CA GLY A 25 16.14 14.97 25.90
C GLY A 25 16.37 14.42 24.49
N LEU A 26 17.07 15.19 23.68
CA LEU A 26 17.63 14.75 22.42
C LEU A 26 18.72 13.71 22.76
N VAL A 27 18.38 12.43 22.74
CA VAL A 27 19.38 11.36 22.68
C VAL A 27 20.12 11.54 21.36
N ALA A 28 21.33 12.08 21.44
CA ALA A 28 22.27 12.05 20.34
C ALA A 28 22.68 10.58 20.14
N VAL A 29 22.08 9.91 19.16
CA VAL A 29 22.58 8.63 18.66
C VAL A 29 23.87 8.93 17.89
N ALA A 30 25.01 8.49 18.43
CA ALA A 30 26.27 8.53 17.70
C ALA A 30 26.18 7.53 16.53
N PRO A 31 26.64 7.88 15.31
CA PRO A 31 26.70 6.92 14.22
C PRO A 31 27.69 5.81 14.58
N SER A 32 27.24 4.56 14.49
CA SER A 32 28.10 3.38 14.64
C SER A 32 29.21 3.38 13.56
N PRO A 33 30.44 2.93 13.90
CA PRO A 33 31.54 2.84 12.94
C PRO A 33 31.16 1.97 11.74
N ILE A 34 31.38 2.50 10.53
CA ILE A 34 31.25 1.74 9.29
C ILE A 34 32.52 0.89 9.16
N ASP A 35 32.42 -0.41 9.45
CA ASP A 35 33.47 -1.37 9.14
C ASP A 35 33.51 -1.61 7.63
N HIS A 36 34.47 -0.99 6.96
CA HIS A 36 34.78 -1.29 5.56
C HIS A 36 35.50 -2.64 5.49
N HIS A 37 34.77 -3.72 5.21
CA HIS A 37 35.40 -4.99 4.84
C HIS A 37 35.99 -4.85 3.43
N PRO A 38 37.30 -5.07 3.22
CA PRO A 38 37.93 -4.94 1.92
C PRO A 38 37.63 -6.14 1.01
N ASN A 39 37.48 -5.78 -0.26
CA ASN A 39 37.40 -6.57 -1.48
C ASN A 39 38.31 -7.82 -1.48
N GLY A 40 37.69 -8.99 -1.61
CA GLY A 40 38.35 -10.24 -1.99
C GLY A 40 37.93 -10.63 -3.41
N SER A 41 38.79 -10.34 -4.37
CA SER A 41 38.72 -10.84 -5.73
C SER A 41 39.16 -12.31 -5.77
N SER A 42 38.29 -13.19 -6.24
CA SER A 42 38.70 -14.49 -6.74
C SER A 42 37.94 -14.81 -8.02
N SER A 43 38.60 -14.44 -9.10
CA SER A 43 38.41 -14.92 -10.47
C SER A 43 38.33 -16.45 -10.48
N GLN A 44 37.23 -16.99 -10.99
CA GLN A 44 37.24 -18.34 -11.57
C GLN A 44 36.34 -18.37 -12.80
N ASN A 45 37.06 -18.22 -13.91
CA ASN A 45 36.68 -18.42 -15.30
C ASN A 45 36.15 -19.84 -15.53
N GLY A 46 35.01 -19.97 -16.20
CA GLY A 46 34.46 -21.27 -16.58
C GLY A 46 33.08 -21.16 -17.20
N ARG A 47 32.99 -20.62 -18.42
CA ARG A 47 31.82 -20.79 -19.31
C ARG A 47 32.27 -20.88 -20.76
N ASP A 48 32.38 -22.11 -21.23
CA ASP A 48 32.18 -22.50 -22.61
C ASP A 48 30.73 -22.21 -23.02
N HIS A 49 30.54 -21.06 -23.68
CA HIS A 49 29.28 -20.73 -24.33
C HIS A 49 29.20 -21.46 -25.67
N GLY A 50 28.41 -22.54 -25.66
CA GLY A 50 27.79 -23.11 -26.84
C GLY A 50 26.80 -22.14 -27.46
N LEU A 51 26.61 -22.33 -28.77
CA LEU A 51 25.76 -21.59 -29.68
C LEU A 51 24.32 -21.48 -29.17
N GLU A 52 23.79 -20.26 -28.97
CA GLU A 52 22.35 -20.01 -29.08
C GLU A 52 22.09 -18.68 -29.79
N ASP A 53 21.16 -18.79 -30.75
CA ASP A 53 20.80 -17.84 -31.78
C ASP A 53 20.20 -16.54 -31.26
N GLY A 54 20.39 -15.49 -32.06
CA GLY A 54 19.96 -14.13 -31.76
C GLY A 54 18.46 -13.97 -31.58
N VAL A 55 18.11 -13.12 -30.61
CA VAL A 55 16.84 -12.38 -30.57
C VAL A 55 17.17 -10.92 -30.28
N ASN A 56 16.62 -10.07 -31.14
CA ASN A 56 16.82 -8.64 -31.28
C ASN A 56 16.31 -7.85 -30.04
N GLU A 57 17.22 -7.17 -29.35
CA GLU A 57 16.92 -6.16 -28.32
C GLU A 57 16.26 -4.93 -28.94
N GLN A 58 14.94 -4.86 -28.83
CA GLN A 58 14.21 -3.62 -29.02
C GLN A 58 14.51 -2.69 -27.83
N ASN A 59 15.39 -1.73 -28.10
CA ASN A 59 15.59 -0.51 -27.31
C ASN A 59 14.23 0.16 -27.05
N VAL A 60 13.74 0.09 -25.81
CA VAL A 60 12.60 0.87 -25.33
C VAL A 60 13.17 1.95 -24.43
N ASP A 61 13.09 3.18 -24.92
CA ASP A 61 13.67 4.37 -24.30
C ASP A 61 13.09 4.66 -22.90
N ASP A 62 14.02 4.89 -21.99
CA ASP A 62 13.85 5.33 -20.60
C ASP A 62 13.13 6.69 -20.52
N HIS A 63 11.90 6.72 -20.00
CA HIS A 63 11.21 7.94 -19.59
C HIS A 63 10.91 7.91 -18.08
N GLY A 64 11.89 8.39 -17.31
CA GLY A 64 11.68 9.52 -16.40
C GLY A 64 10.78 9.34 -15.16
N GLY A 65 10.71 8.15 -14.56
CA GLY A 65 9.91 7.92 -13.33
C GLY A 65 10.71 7.58 -12.05
N ASP A 66 12.03 7.45 -12.14
CA ASP A 66 12.81 6.69 -11.14
C ASP A 66 13.33 7.52 -9.94
N LEU A 67 13.51 8.83 -10.11
CA LEU A 67 14.27 9.65 -9.16
C LEU A 67 13.44 10.17 -7.96
N VAL A 68 12.12 10.24 -8.09
CA VAL A 68 11.21 10.69 -7.00
C VAL A 68 10.74 9.51 -6.15
N THR A 69 10.84 8.28 -6.66
CA THR A 69 10.22 7.12 -6.03
C THR A 69 11.10 6.54 -4.92
N ALA A 70 12.42 6.40 -5.10
CA ALA A 70 13.27 5.66 -4.15
C ALA A 70 13.46 6.32 -2.77
N ALA A 71 13.44 7.66 -2.68
CA ALA A 71 13.66 8.38 -1.42
C ALA A 71 12.42 8.43 -0.52
N GLU A 72 11.22 8.40 -1.12
CA GLU A 72 9.94 8.45 -0.38
C GLU A 72 9.50 7.05 0.10
N LEU A 73 10.04 5.96 -0.46
CA LEU A 73 9.73 4.59 -0.01
C LEU A 73 10.30 4.24 1.38
N HIS A 74 11.24 5.02 1.90
CA HIS A 74 11.92 4.70 3.17
C HIS A 74 11.14 5.18 4.42
N ASP A 75 10.13 6.03 4.27
CA ASP A 75 9.43 6.65 5.42
C ASP A 75 7.92 6.38 5.46
N LEU A 76 7.44 5.43 4.65
CA LEU A 76 6.07 4.93 4.77
C LEU A 76 5.99 3.96 5.95
N LYS A 77 5.51 4.46 7.09
CA LYS A 77 5.13 3.64 8.24
C LYS A 77 4.17 2.54 7.80
N ARG A 78 4.68 1.30 7.72
CA ARG A 78 3.91 0.08 7.45
C ARG A 78 2.98 -0.18 8.64
N GLY A 79 1.86 0.54 8.70
CA GLY A 79 0.92 0.55 9.82
C GLY A 79 -0.51 0.17 9.45
N LEU A 80 -0.77 -0.13 8.17
CA LEU A 80 -2.06 -0.63 7.72
C LEU A 80 -2.25 -2.06 8.23
N THR A 81 -2.99 -2.16 9.32
CA THR A 81 -3.45 -3.42 9.91
C THR A 81 -4.05 -4.33 8.82
N GLU A 82 -3.84 -5.64 8.94
CA GLU A 82 -4.32 -6.69 8.04
C GLU A 82 -5.82 -6.56 7.70
N ARG A 83 -6.63 -6.14 8.67
CA ARG A 83 -8.07 -5.85 8.48
C ARG A 83 -8.33 -4.67 7.53
N HIS A 84 -7.48 -3.65 7.49
CA HIS A 84 -7.66 -2.49 6.61
C HIS A 84 -7.42 -2.86 5.14
N LEU A 85 -6.46 -3.75 4.89
CA LEU A 85 -6.19 -4.29 3.56
C LEU A 85 -7.33 -5.19 3.07
N GLY A 86 -7.90 -6.00 3.96
CA GLY A 86 -9.13 -6.76 3.66
C GLY A 86 -10.31 -5.84 3.33
N MET A 87 -10.45 -4.72 4.06
CA MET A 87 -11.52 -3.75 3.80
C MET A 87 -11.33 -3.01 2.47
N LEU A 88 -10.09 -2.75 2.05
CA LEU A 88 -9.76 -2.17 0.75
C LEU A 88 -10.21 -3.08 -0.40
N GLY A 89 -9.93 -4.38 -0.29
CA GLY A 89 -10.36 -5.37 -1.31
C GLY A 89 -11.88 -5.44 -1.46
N ILE A 90 -12.62 -5.44 -0.34
CA ILE A 90 -14.09 -5.49 -0.35
C ILE A 90 -14.68 -4.16 -0.87
N ALA A 91 -14.11 -3.02 -0.47
CA ALA A 91 -14.58 -1.70 -0.91
C ALA A 91 -14.39 -1.51 -2.43
N GLY A 92 -13.29 -1.98 -3.00
CA GLY A 92 -13.05 -1.94 -4.45
C GLY A 92 -14.01 -2.82 -5.24
N ALA A 93 -14.26 -4.05 -4.76
CA ALA A 93 -15.18 -4.99 -5.43
C ALA A 93 -16.65 -4.55 -5.34
N ILE A 94 -17.10 -4.05 -4.18
CA ILE A 94 -18.47 -3.55 -3.98
C ILE A 94 -18.68 -2.18 -4.64
N GLY A 95 -17.64 -1.34 -4.73
CA GLY A 95 -17.71 0.01 -5.28
C GLY A 95 -18.10 0.06 -6.76
N THR A 96 -17.12 0.14 -7.66
CA THR A 96 -17.38 0.30 -9.09
C THR A 96 -17.64 -1.02 -9.79
N GLY A 97 -17.04 -2.14 -9.34
CA GLY A 97 -17.13 -3.44 -10.00
C GLY A 97 -18.54 -4.03 -10.03
N LEU A 98 -19.17 -4.17 -8.85
CA LEU A 98 -20.55 -4.64 -8.75
C LEU A 98 -21.54 -3.66 -9.40
N PHE A 99 -21.33 -2.35 -9.25
CA PHE A 99 -22.26 -1.34 -9.76
C PHE A 99 -22.23 -1.20 -11.30
N LEU A 100 -21.04 -1.22 -11.93
CA LEU A 100 -20.92 -1.26 -13.39
C LEU A 100 -21.46 -2.58 -13.97
N SER A 101 -21.23 -3.70 -13.29
CA SER A 101 -21.62 -5.01 -13.79
C SER A 101 -23.14 -5.25 -13.67
N LEU A 102 -23.77 -4.88 -12.56
CA LEU A 102 -25.21 -5.11 -12.36
C LEU A 102 -26.10 -4.27 -13.28
N GLY A 103 -25.71 -3.02 -13.57
CA GLY A 103 -26.55 -2.10 -14.34
C GLY A 103 -26.96 -2.63 -15.72
N GLY A 104 -26.00 -3.20 -16.46
CA GLY A 104 -26.27 -3.80 -17.77
C GLY A 104 -26.83 -5.23 -17.69
N ALA A 105 -26.36 -6.01 -16.72
CA ALA A 105 -26.71 -7.44 -16.60
C ALA A 105 -28.19 -7.65 -16.28
N ILE A 106 -28.79 -6.79 -15.43
CA ILE A 106 -30.20 -6.94 -15.03
C ILE A 106 -31.15 -6.59 -16.19
N GLN A 107 -30.79 -5.59 -17.01
CA GLN A 107 -31.62 -5.16 -18.14
C GLN A 107 -31.57 -6.15 -19.33
N THR A 108 -30.44 -6.81 -19.55
CA THR A 108 -30.23 -7.70 -20.72
C THR A 108 -30.50 -9.17 -20.43
N GLY A 109 -30.13 -9.67 -19.24
CA GLY A 109 -30.22 -11.09 -18.88
C GLY A 109 -31.40 -11.45 -17.96
N GLY A 110 -32.15 -10.45 -17.48
CA GLY A 110 -33.12 -10.63 -16.40
C GLY A 110 -32.47 -10.93 -15.04
N PRO A 111 -33.21 -10.83 -13.92
CA PRO A 111 -32.64 -10.94 -12.58
C PRO A 111 -32.02 -12.31 -12.30
N LEU A 112 -32.58 -13.38 -12.88
CA LEU A 112 -32.06 -14.73 -12.71
C LEU A 112 -30.81 -14.98 -13.56
N GLY A 113 -30.76 -14.45 -14.79
CA GLY A 113 -29.59 -14.56 -15.67
C GLY A 113 -28.40 -13.75 -15.17
N ALA A 114 -28.65 -12.56 -14.62
CA ALA A 114 -27.60 -11.73 -14.01
C ALA A 114 -26.95 -12.45 -12.80
N LEU A 115 -27.75 -13.10 -11.95
CA LEU A 115 -27.25 -13.83 -10.79
C LEU A 115 -26.44 -15.07 -11.19
N LEU A 116 -26.92 -15.83 -12.18
CA LEU A 116 -26.23 -17.04 -12.64
C LEU A 116 -24.91 -16.71 -13.36
N GLY A 117 -24.89 -15.63 -14.17
CA GLY A 117 -23.68 -15.14 -14.81
C GLY A 117 -22.65 -14.64 -13.79
N TYR A 118 -23.08 -13.88 -12.78
CA TYR A 118 -22.20 -13.40 -11.72
C TYR A 118 -21.65 -14.54 -10.85
N ALA A 119 -22.46 -15.57 -10.57
CA ALA A 119 -22.02 -16.75 -9.84
C ALA A 119 -21.01 -17.59 -10.64
N MET A 120 -21.20 -17.74 -11.96
CA MET A 120 -20.28 -18.50 -12.81
C MET A 120 -18.92 -17.80 -12.94
N VAL A 121 -18.92 -16.51 -13.28
CA VAL A 121 -17.69 -15.70 -13.36
C VAL A 121 -17.03 -15.58 -11.98
N GLY A 122 -17.82 -15.36 -10.94
CA GLY A 122 -17.34 -15.34 -9.54
C GLY A 122 -16.65 -16.64 -9.14
N GLY A 123 -17.17 -17.80 -9.57
CA GLY A 123 -16.54 -19.11 -9.34
C GLY A 123 -15.19 -19.28 -10.04
N VAL A 124 -15.07 -18.81 -11.29
CA VAL A 124 -13.78 -18.81 -12.02
C VAL A 124 -12.76 -17.92 -11.31
N VAL A 125 -13.16 -16.70 -10.92
CA VAL A 125 -12.29 -15.75 -10.21
C VAL A 125 -11.89 -16.29 -8.83
N CYS A 126 -12.81 -16.91 -8.09
CA CYS A 126 -12.51 -17.55 -6.80
C CYS A 126 -11.44 -18.64 -6.95
N SER A 127 -11.52 -19.45 -8.02
CA SER A 127 -10.55 -20.50 -8.29
C SER A 127 -9.16 -19.93 -8.57
N VAL A 128 -9.09 -18.84 -9.35
CA VAL A 128 -7.84 -18.11 -9.59
C VAL A 128 -7.29 -17.53 -8.28
N GLN A 129 -8.14 -16.94 -7.45
CA GLN A 129 -7.71 -16.35 -6.19
C GLN A 129 -7.19 -17.39 -5.18
N TYR A 130 -7.76 -18.59 -5.19
CA TYR A 130 -7.29 -19.72 -4.39
C TYR A 130 -5.88 -20.16 -4.85
N ALA A 131 -5.67 -20.27 -6.17
CA ALA A 131 -4.35 -20.57 -6.74
C ALA A 131 -3.32 -19.45 -6.45
N LEU A 132 -3.73 -18.18 -6.54
CA LEU A 132 -2.89 -17.04 -6.18
C LEU A 132 -2.56 -17.01 -4.69
N GLY A 133 -3.46 -17.48 -3.83
CA GLY A 133 -3.23 -17.60 -2.39
C GLY A 133 -2.08 -18.56 -2.08
N GLU A 134 -2.08 -19.74 -2.71
CA GLU A 134 -1.00 -20.72 -2.58
C GLU A 134 0.34 -20.18 -3.09
N VAL A 135 0.34 -19.46 -4.23
CA VAL A 135 1.57 -18.84 -4.77
C VAL A 135 2.07 -17.68 -3.91
N THR A 136 1.16 -16.87 -3.35
CA THR A 136 1.49 -15.74 -2.47
C THR A 136 2.09 -16.21 -1.14
N ALA A 137 1.65 -17.35 -0.62
CA ALA A 137 2.22 -17.95 0.58
C ALA A 137 3.63 -18.53 0.35
N LEU A 138 3.92 -19.03 -0.86
CA LEU A 138 5.20 -19.67 -1.21
C LEU A 138 6.32 -18.69 -1.58
N LEU A 139 5.97 -17.51 -2.09
CA LEU A 139 6.92 -16.43 -2.38
C LEU A 139 6.68 -15.25 -1.42
N PRO A 140 7.05 -15.38 -0.13
CA PRO A 140 7.06 -14.23 0.74
C PRO A 140 8.18 -13.31 0.27
N VAL A 141 7.84 -12.31 -0.56
CA VAL A 141 8.76 -11.20 -0.82
C VAL A 141 8.92 -10.55 0.55
N SER A 142 10.08 -10.79 1.15
CA SER A 142 10.41 -10.33 2.48
C SER A 142 10.33 -8.81 2.46
N ILE A 143 9.39 -8.28 3.22
CA ILE A 143 9.30 -6.85 3.52
C ILE A 143 9.36 -6.67 5.03
#